data_AF-A0A9D4RZN8-F1
#
_entry.id   AF-A0A9D4RZN8-F1
#
_cell.length_a   1.000
_cell.length_b   1.000
_cell.length_c   1.000
_cell.angle_alpha   90.00
_cell.angle_beta   90.00
_cell.angle_gamma   90.00
#
_symmetry.space_group_name_H-M   'P 1'
#
loop_
_entity.id
_entity.type
_entity.pdbx_description
1 polymer ?
#
loop_
_entity_poly.entity_id
_entity_poly.type
_entity_poly.pdbx_seq_one_letter_code
_entity_poly.pdbx_strand_id
1 'polypeptide(L)'
;MTTPTGSVLFSNAFFGPGFGLPITGPFSTWPQINPNTVFTRNLAAGIQLFTVAGINAILRRRRNRDILVPIAPADSDLDRQHGGAHVFIGGTMSNLNSAARDPIFFSHHAFVDQIWERFRLNQRAAGIPTATDYPWDPNDQRIPASHNPNLTAGFTISPFNSLRQIDGFSDDFFQLV
;
A
#
# COMPACT_ATOMS: atom_id res chain seq x y z
N MET A 1 -2.34 13.44 -21.55
CA MET A 1 -1.18 12.56 -21.22
C MET A 1 -1.54 11.15 -21.65
N THR A 2 -0.76 10.52 -22.52
CA THR A 2 -1.10 9.20 -23.13
C THR A 2 -0.31 8.02 -22.55
N THR A 3 0.69 8.26 -21.70
CA THR A 3 1.45 7.21 -21.00
C THR A 3 1.64 7.57 -19.51
N PRO A 4 1.41 6.64 -18.57
CA PRO A 4 1.60 6.91 -17.13
C PRO A 4 3.03 7.35 -16.76
N THR A 5 4.02 6.98 -17.58
CA THR A 5 5.42 7.41 -17.42
C THR A 5 5.62 8.92 -17.59
N GLY A 6 4.72 9.60 -18.32
CA GLY A 6 4.72 11.06 -18.49
C GLY A 6 3.95 11.82 -17.42
N SER A 7 3.59 11.17 -16.30
CA SER A 7 2.87 11.81 -15.20
C SER A 7 3.67 12.96 -14.59
N VAL A 8 2.97 14.03 -14.20
CA VAL A 8 3.57 15.19 -13.50
C VAL A 8 4.24 14.79 -12.18
N LEU A 9 3.83 13.66 -11.58
CA LEU A 9 4.46 13.10 -10.39
C LEU A 9 5.97 12.90 -10.57
N PHE A 10 6.41 12.59 -11.80
CA PHE A 10 7.82 12.34 -12.11
C PHE A 10 8.57 13.58 -12.63
N SER A 11 8.06 14.77 -12.32
CA SER A 11 8.69 16.05 -12.65
C SER A 11 9.45 16.63 -11.45
N ASN A 12 10.30 17.62 -11.73
CA ASN A 12 11.06 18.35 -10.70
C ASN A 12 10.18 19.18 -9.74
N ALA A 13 8.89 19.37 -10.05
CA ALA A 13 7.95 20.02 -9.15
C ALA A 13 7.36 19.06 -8.10
N PHE A 14 7.47 17.74 -8.31
CA PHE A 14 6.88 16.69 -7.47
C PHE A 14 7.95 15.71 -6.97
N PHE A 15 7.93 14.46 -7.40
CA PHE A 15 8.80 13.41 -6.86
C PHE A 15 10.17 13.32 -7.54
N GLY A 16 10.45 14.15 -8.55
CA GLY A 16 11.67 14.08 -9.35
C GLY A 16 11.58 12.98 -10.42
N PRO A 17 12.67 12.72 -11.17
CA PRO A 17 12.63 11.88 -12.36
C PRO A 17 12.20 10.44 -12.07
N GLY A 18 11.50 9.84 -13.04
CA GLY A 18 11.03 8.45 -12.97
C GLY A 18 12.08 7.40 -13.35
N PHE A 19 13.22 7.81 -13.89
CA PHE A 19 14.25 6.88 -14.38
C PHE A 19 15.60 7.20 -13.77
N GLY A 20 16.31 6.16 -13.33
CA GLY A 20 17.64 6.27 -12.75
C GLY A 20 17.61 6.90 -11.36
N LEU A 21 18.62 7.71 -11.08
CA LEU A 21 18.79 8.39 -9.79
C LEU A 21 17.97 9.68 -9.74
N PRO A 22 17.29 9.96 -8.62
CA PRO A 22 16.53 11.19 -8.39
C PRO A 22 17.48 12.37 -8.13
N ILE A 23 18.24 12.83 -9.12
CA ILE A 23 19.24 13.90 -8.93
C ILE A 23 18.66 15.32 -8.96
N THR A 24 17.36 15.46 -9.20
CA THR A 24 16.63 16.74 -9.28
C THR A 24 15.30 16.69 -8.55
N GLY A 25 14.74 17.86 -8.24
CA GLY A 25 13.49 18.02 -7.51
C GLY A 25 13.66 17.99 -5.99
N PRO A 26 12.55 18.06 -5.23
CA PRO A 26 12.55 18.20 -3.77
C PRO A 26 13.25 17.07 -3.01
N PHE A 27 13.34 15.89 -3.62
CA PHE A 27 13.85 14.67 -2.99
C PHE A 27 15.26 14.29 -3.44
N SER A 28 15.98 15.19 -4.13
CA SER A 28 17.34 14.90 -4.61
C SER A 28 18.36 14.70 -3.49
N THR A 29 18.05 15.20 -2.30
CA THR A 29 18.85 15.04 -1.08
C THR A 29 18.09 14.25 -0.01
N TRP A 30 17.09 13.45 -0.39
CA TRP A 30 16.28 12.69 0.57
C TRP A 30 17.18 11.81 1.46
N PRO A 31 17.05 11.89 2.80
CA PRO A 31 17.91 11.18 3.73
C PRO A 31 17.90 9.68 3.47
N GLN A 32 19.09 9.09 3.47
CA GLN A 32 19.28 7.66 3.28
C GLN A 32 19.67 7.04 4.61
N ILE A 33 19.10 5.87 4.93
CA ILE A 33 19.49 5.07 6.11
C ILE A 33 20.99 4.71 6.05
N ASN A 34 21.54 4.62 4.82
CA ASN A 34 22.97 4.50 4.57
C ASN A 34 23.36 5.55 3.51
N PRO A 35 24.34 6.44 3.78
CA PRO A 35 24.75 7.50 2.84
C PRO A 35 25.30 6.98 1.50
N ASN A 36 25.55 5.68 1.37
CA ASN A 36 25.96 5.02 0.13
C ASN A 36 24.79 4.43 -0.68
N THR A 37 23.52 4.64 -0.28
CA THR A 37 22.37 3.98 -0.92
C THR A 37 21.29 4.95 -1.39
N VAL A 38 21.46 5.47 -2.60
CA VAL A 38 20.43 6.29 -3.26
C VAL A 38 19.31 5.40 -3.77
N PHE A 39 18.05 5.84 -3.60
CA PHE A 39 16.94 5.16 -4.25
C PHE A 39 16.99 5.38 -5.77
N THR A 40 16.48 4.42 -6.53
CA THR A 40 16.41 4.48 -7.99
C THR A 40 15.02 4.13 -8.45
N ARG A 41 14.65 4.61 -9.65
CA ARG A 41 13.40 4.27 -10.31
C ARG A 41 13.65 3.75 -11.73
N ASN A 42 12.75 2.92 -12.22
CA ASN A 42 12.77 2.41 -13.59
C ASN A 42 11.33 2.22 -14.04
N LEU A 43 10.66 3.32 -14.43
CA LEU A 43 9.23 3.25 -14.72
C LEU A 43 8.92 2.25 -15.84
N ALA A 44 7.70 1.72 -15.81
CA ALA A 44 7.22 0.69 -16.72
C ALA A 44 8.02 -0.62 -16.65
N ALA A 45 8.71 -0.89 -15.54
CA ALA A 45 9.36 -2.18 -15.28
C ALA A 45 8.38 -3.33 -15.02
N GLY A 46 7.07 -3.07 -14.89
CA GLY A 46 6.10 -4.17 -14.81
C GLY A 46 4.63 -3.81 -14.95
N ILE A 47 3.84 -4.74 -14.42
CA ILE A 47 2.43 -5.02 -14.73
C ILE A 47 1.48 -4.02 -14.08
N GLN A 48 0.51 -3.57 -14.89
CA GLN A 48 -0.72 -2.84 -14.62
C GLN A 48 -0.83 -2.04 -13.30
N LEU A 49 -0.91 -0.71 -13.43
CA LEU A 49 -1.37 0.21 -12.39
C LEU A 49 -2.83 -0.07 -12.00
N PHE A 50 -3.24 0.47 -10.84
CA PHE A 50 -4.67 0.53 -10.50
C PHE A 50 -5.50 1.06 -11.67
N THR A 51 -6.61 0.37 -11.95
CA THR A 51 -7.60 0.81 -12.93
C THR A 51 -8.90 1.16 -12.22
N VAL A 52 -9.71 2.02 -12.83
CA VAL A 52 -11.06 2.31 -12.33
C VAL A 52 -11.89 1.02 -12.19
N ALA A 53 -11.75 0.09 -13.13
CA ALA A 53 -12.43 -1.21 -13.07
C ALA A 53 -11.96 -2.05 -11.87
N GLY A 54 -10.65 -2.13 -11.63
CA GLY A 54 -10.08 -2.88 -10.50
C GLY A 54 -10.46 -2.27 -9.15
N ILE A 55 -10.44 -0.93 -9.03
CA ILE A 55 -10.92 -0.23 -7.82
C ILE A 55 -12.42 -0.51 -7.61
N ASN A 56 -13.22 -0.46 -8.67
CA ASN A 56 -14.65 -0.77 -8.57
C ASN A 56 -14.90 -2.25 -8.19
N ALA A 57 -14.06 -3.18 -8.63
CA ALA A 57 -14.14 -4.58 -8.24
C ALA A 57 -13.88 -4.76 -6.74
N ILE A 58 -12.87 -4.07 -6.18
CA ILE A 58 -12.59 -4.01 -4.74
C ILE A 58 -13.80 -3.43 -3.98
N LEU A 59 -14.27 -2.24 -4.38
CA LEU A 59 -15.33 -1.51 -3.67
C LEU A 59 -16.70 -2.20 -3.68
N ARG A 60 -16.92 -3.18 -4.56
CA ARG A 60 -18.14 -4.00 -4.61
C ARG A 60 -18.13 -5.17 -3.62
N ARG A 61 -16.97 -5.53 -3.08
CA ARG A 61 -16.86 -6.59 -2.07
C ARG A 61 -17.42 -6.12 -0.73
N ARG A 62 -17.64 -7.08 0.17
CA ARG A 62 -18.29 -6.83 1.47
C ARG A 62 -17.40 -7.17 2.66
N ARG A 63 -16.40 -8.03 2.49
CA ARG A 63 -15.53 -8.53 3.57
C ARG A 63 -14.07 -8.39 3.18
N ASN A 64 -13.18 -8.11 4.12
CA ASN A 64 -11.75 -7.96 3.84
C ASN A 64 -11.15 -9.23 3.21
N ARG A 65 -11.67 -10.40 3.57
CA ARG A 65 -11.27 -11.67 2.95
C ARG A 65 -11.51 -11.74 1.43
N ASP A 66 -12.39 -10.91 0.90
CA ASP A 66 -12.71 -10.87 -0.54
C ASP A 66 -11.81 -9.89 -1.31
N ILE A 67 -10.98 -9.10 -0.61
CA ILE A 67 -10.07 -8.11 -1.20
C ILE A 67 -8.60 -8.28 -0.80
N LEU A 68 -8.30 -9.13 0.18
CA LEU A 68 -6.94 -9.39 0.65
C LEU A 68 -6.43 -10.80 0.28
N VAL A 69 -5.13 -10.90 0.06
CA VAL A 69 -4.45 -12.20 -0.11
C VAL A 69 -4.53 -13.04 1.17
N PRO A 70 -4.51 -14.39 1.07
CA PRO A 70 -4.45 -15.21 -0.15
C PRO A 70 -5.84 -15.63 -0.67
N ILE A 71 -6.91 -14.99 -0.20
CA ILE A 71 -8.30 -15.46 -0.41
C ILE A 71 -8.96 -14.74 -1.59
N ALA A 72 -8.70 -13.45 -1.77
CA ALA A 72 -9.35 -12.62 -2.76
C ALA A 72 -9.18 -13.14 -4.20
N PRO A 73 -10.23 -13.06 -5.04
CA PRO A 73 -10.09 -13.22 -6.48
C PRO A 73 -9.16 -12.15 -7.08
N ALA A 74 -8.40 -12.50 -8.12
CA ALA A 74 -7.35 -11.65 -8.68
C ALA A 74 -7.83 -10.27 -9.18
N ASP A 75 -9.11 -10.12 -9.53
CA ASP A 75 -9.70 -8.86 -10.01
C ASP A 75 -10.05 -7.88 -8.89
N SER A 76 -10.27 -8.37 -7.66
CA SER A 76 -10.56 -7.56 -6.47
C SER A 76 -9.48 -7.64 -5.40
N ASP A 77 -8.34 -8.24 -5.71
CA ASP A 77 -7.18 -8.34 -4.83
C ASP A 77 -6.47 -6.97 -4.74
N LEU A 78 -6.62 -6.32 -3.59
CA LEU A 78 -6.03 -5.01 -3.28
C LEU A 78 -4.50 -5.11 -3.22
N ASP A 79 -3.95 -6.14 -2.61
CA ASP A 79 -2.50 -6.35 -2.47
C ASP A 79 -1.84 -6.53 -3.84
N ARG A 80 -2.49 -7.29 -4.74
CA ARG A 80 -2.00 -7.48 -6.10
C ARG A 80 -2.00 -6.18 -6.91
N GLN A 81 -3.08 -5.40 -6.84
CA GLN A 81 -3.17 -4.13 -7.56
C GLN A 81 -2.21 -3.07 -6.97
N HIS A 82 -2.05 -3.03 -5.65
CA HIS A 82 -1.03 -2.26 -4.94
C HIS A 82 0.39 -2.64 -5.41
N GLY A 83 0.67 -3.94 -5.48
CA GLY A 83 1.95 -4.47 -5.94
C GLY A 83 2.29 -4.08 -7.38
N GLY A 84 1.28 -3.96 -8.25
CA GLY A 84 1.44 -3.47 -9.63
C GLY A 84 2.11 -2.10 -9.69
N ALA A 85 1.75 -1.17 -8.80
CA ALA A 85 2.37 0.15 -8.74
C ALA A 85 3.83 0.13 -8.24
N HIS A 86 4.14 -0.74 -7.27
CA HIS A 86 5.53 -0.95 -6.83
C HIS A 86 6.42 -1.41 -7.99
N VAL A 87 5.96 -2.39 -8.76
CA VAL A 87 6.71 -2.91 -9.91
C VAL A 87 6.70 -1.91 -11.07
N PHE A 88 5.61 -1.18 -11.29
CA PHE A 88 5.56 -0.12 -12.32
C PHE A 88 6.60 0.96 -12.07
N ILE A 89 6.79 1.42 -10.82
CA ILE A 89 7.83 2.41 -10.51
C ILE A 89 9.22 1.79 -10.63
N GLY A 90 9.34 0.50 -10.26
CA GLY A 90 10.58 -0.25 -10.40
C GLY A 90 11.69 0.25 -9.48
N GLY A 91 12.93 -0.20 -9.73
CA GLY A 91 14.08 0.16 -8.91
C GLY A 91 13.84 -0.14 -7.44
N THR A 92 14.11 0.83 -6.58
CA THR A 92 13.92 0.72 -5.12
C THR A 92 12.47 0.41 -4.73
N MET A 93 11.46 0.95 -5.42
CA MET A 93 10.05 0.68 -5.12
C MET A 93 9.67 -0.79 -5.35
N SER A 94 10.38 -1.53 -6.18
CA SER A 94 10.10 -2.96 -6.44
C SER A 94 10.59 -3.92 -5.35
N ASN A 95 11.37 -3.43 -4.38
CA ASN A 95 11.96 -4.25 -3.32
C ASN A 95 11.25 -4.02 -1.98
N LEU A 96 10.66 -5.08 -1.42
CA LEU A 96 9.89 -5.02 -0.18
C LEU A 96 10.67 -4.42 1.01
N ASN A 97 11.98 -4.66 1.09
CA ASN A 97 12.82 -4.20 2.21
C ASN A 97 13.33 -2.77 2.04
N SER A 98 13.14 -2.16 0.86
CA SER A 98 13.68 -0.83 0.58
C SER A 98 12.71 0.12 -0.11
N ALA A 99 11.50 -0.29 -0.47
CA ALA A 99 10.51 0.55 -1.16
C ALA A 99 10.25 1.87 -0.43
N ALA A 100 10.13 1.85 0.90
CA ALA A 100 9.92 3.03 1.74
C ALA A 100 11.09 4.05 1.72
N ARG A 101 12.23 3.73 1.10
CA ARG A 101 13.34 4.68 0.88
C ARG A 101 13.04 5.65 -0.26
N ASP A 102 12.11 5.32 -1.15
CA ASP A 102 11.59 6.25 -2.15
C ASP A 102 10.40 7.04 -1.55
N PRO A 103 10.44 8.37 -1.45
CA PRO A 103 9.37 9.18 -0.86
C PRO A 103 7.99 8.97 -1.47
N ILE A 104 7.91 8.54 -2.74
CA ILE A 104 6.62 8.27 -3.39
C ILE A 104 5.85 7.11 -2.72
N PHE A 105 6.56 6.25 -1.97
CA PHE A 105 5.98 5.15 -1.19
C PHE A 105 4.83 5.63 -0.30
N PHE A 106 5.02 6.74 0.42
CA PHE A 106 4.03 7.25 1.38
C PHE A 106 2.78 7.75 0.67
N SER A 107 2.92 8.41 -0.49
CA SER A 107 1.76 8.85 -1.28
C SER A 107 1.03 7.69 -1.94
N HIS A 108 1.75 6.66 -2.39
CA HIS A 108 1.16 5.42 -2.90
C HIS A 108 0.35 4.71 -1.81
N HIS A 109 0.94 4.54 -0.61
CA HIS A 109 0.24 3.91 0.50
C HIS A 109 -0.92 4.74 1.05
N ALA A 110 -0.85 6.08 1.02
CA ALA A 110 -1.99 6.93 1.35
C ALA A 110 -3.16 6.73 0.35
N PHE A 111 -2.86 6.53 -0.94
CA PHE A 111 -3.90 6.21 -1.92
C PHE A 111 -4.50 4.82 -1.72
N VAL A 112 -3.69 3.83 -1.37
CA VAL A 112 -4.18 2.47 -1.02
C VAL A 112 -5.05 2.50 0.23
N ASP A 113 -4.63 3.22 1.26
CA ASP A 113 -5.42 3.44 2.47
C ASP A 113 -6.74 4.14 2.18
N GLN A 114 -6.74 5.17 1.31
CA GLN A 114 -7.98 5.82 0.86
C GLN A 114 -8.95 4.84 0.16
N ILE A 115 -8.44 3.90 -0.66
CA ILE A 115 -9.28 2.86 -1.28
C ILE A 115 -9.86 1.95 -0.20
N TRP A 116 -9.04 1.52 0.75
CA TRP A 116 -9.46 0.65 1.84
C TRP A 116 -10.49 1.33 2.75
N GLU A 117 -10.33 2.61 3.09
CA GLU A 117 -11.32 3.34 3.89
C GLU A 117 -12.63 3.53 3.13
N ARG A 118 -12.61 3.80 1.82
CA ARG A 118 -13.83 3.81 1.00
C ARG A 118 -14.54 2.46 1.01
N PHE A 119 -13.78 1.36 1.00
CA PHE A 119 -14.32 0.02 1.19
C PHE A 119 -14.95 -0.15 2.58
N ARG A 120 -14.27 0.28 3.66
CA ARG A 120 -14.80 0.26 5.03
C ARG A 120 -16.10 1.07 5.17
N LEU A 121 -16.21 2.23 4.53
CA LEU A 121 -17.46 3.00 4.48
C LEU A 121 -18.60 2.21 3.83
N ASN A 122 -18.34 1.47 2.75
CA ASN A 122 -19.33 0.58 2.13
C ASN A 122 -19.71 -0.59 3.05
N GLN A 123 -18.75 -1.13 3.82
CA GLN A 123 -19.03 -2.15 4.84
C GLN A 123 -19.97 -1.62 5.92
N ARG A 124 -19.71 -0.42 6.46
CA ARG A 124 -20.59 0.22 7.45
C ARG A 124 -21.99 0.46 6.91
N ALA A 125 -22.11 0.99 5.69
CA ALA A 125 -23.40 1.18 5.01
C ALA A 125 -24.16 -0.14 4.82
N ALA A 126 -23.44 -1.26 4.72
CA ALA A 126 -23.99 -2.61 4.66
C ALA A 126 -24.25 -3.26 6.03
N GLY A 127 -24.03 -2.55 7.14
CA GLY A 127 -24.19 -3.09 8.50
C GLY A 127 -23.10 -4.08 8.92
N ILE A 128 -21.93 -4.06 8.27
CA ILE A 128 -20.79 -4.93 8.59
C ILE A 128 -19.87 -4.21 9.57
N PRO A 129 -19.59 -4.78 10.76
CA PRO A 129 -18.66 -4.18 11.72
C PRO A 129 -17.23 -4.22 11.19
N THR A 130 -16.67 -3.07 10.82
CA THR A 130 -15.34 -2.96 10.21
C THR A 130 -14.23 -3.34 11.18
N ALA A 131 -14.34 -2.96 12.45
CA ALA A 131 -13.33 -3.20 13.48
C ALA A 131 -13.09 -4.69 13.81
N THR A 132 -14.00 -5.57 13.42
CA THR A 132 -13.88 -7.02 13.68
C THR A 132 -13.81 -7.85 12.40
N ASP A 133 -13.78 -7.23 11.23
CA ASP A 133 -13.73 -7.92 9.94
C ASP A 133 -12.31 -8.31 9.51
N TYR A 134 -11.49 -8.77 10.45
CA TYR A 134 -10.12 -9.20 10.19
C TYR A 134 -10.12 -10.63 9.59
N PRO A 135 -9.50 -10.89 8.42
CA PRO A 135 -9.64 -12.15 7.68
C PRO A 135 -8.73 -13.26 8.21
N TRP A 136 -8.71 -13.49 9.52
CA TRP A 136 -7.92 -14.54 10.16
C TRP A 136 -8.73 -15.83 10.29
N ASP A 137 -8.15 -16.93 9.81
CA ASP A 137 -8.63 -18.29 10.04
C ASP A 137 -7.46 -19.17 10.50
N PRO A 138 -7.42 -19.62 11.77
CA PRO A 138 -6.32 -20.43 12.27
C PRO A 138 -6.21 -21.81 11.59
N ASN A 139 -7.23 -22.23 10.85
CA ASN A 139 -7.23 -23.49 10.10
C ASN A 139 -6.82 -23.31 8.63
N ASP A 140 -6.69 -22.07 8.14
CA ASP A 140 -6.28 -21.79 6.77
C ASP A 140 -4.76 -21.65 6.69
N GLN A 141 -4.09 -22.74 6.30
CA GLN A 141 -2.63 -22.80 6.19
C GLN A 141 -2.04 -21.83 5.18
N ARG A 142 -2.86 -21.22 4.31
CA ARG A 142 -2.40 -20.20 3.37
C ARG A 142 -2.10 -18.88 4.07
N ILE A 143 -2.69 -18.63 5.24
CA ILE A 143 -2.47 -17.41 6.03
C ILE A 143 -1.35 -17.69 7.03
N PRO A 144 -0.18 -17.03 6.90
CA PRO A 144 0.93 -17.25 7.83
C PRO A 144 0.58 -16.88 9.27
N ALA A 145 1.10 -17.62 10.24
CA ALA A 145 0.89 -17.37 11.68
C ALA A 145 1.24 -15.94 12.13
N SER A 146 2.14 -15.26 11.43
CA SER A 146 2.51 -13.85 11.65
C SER A 146 1.36 -12.86 11.42
N HIS A 147 0.30 -13.26 10.72
CA HIS A 147 -0.91 -12.46 10.52
C HIS A 147 -1.98 -12.70 11.59
N ASN A 148 -1.67 -13.43 12.67
CA ASN A 148 -2.60 -13.59 13.78
C ASN A 148 -2.98 -12.20 14.36
N PRO A 149 -4.28 -11.89 14.50
CA PRO A 149 -4.77 -10.56 14.88
C PRO A 149 -4.25 -10.08 16.24
N ASN A 150 -3.88 -11.00 17.13
CA ASN A 150 -3.42 -10.69 18.48
C ASN A 150 -1.89 -10.53 18.59
N LEU A 151 -1.14 -10.79 17.52
CA LEU A 151 0.29 -10.50 17.50
C LEU A 151 0.54 -9.01 17.29
N THR A 152 1.72 -8.54 17.69
CA THR A 152 2.13 -7.15 17.50
C THR A 152 2.23 -6.81 16.01
N ALA A 153 1.86 -5.59 15.64
CA ALA A 153 1.93 -5.09 14.27
C ALA A 153 3.39 -4.84 13.80
N GLY A 154 4.38 -5.05 14.68
CA GLY A 154 5.80 -4.96 14.35
C GLY A 154 6.40 -3.55 14.49
N PHE A 155 5.64 -2.56 14.94
CA PHE A 155 6.20 -1.25 15.31
C PHE A 155 7.14 -1.39 16.51
N THR A 156 8.28 -0.70 16.46
CA THR A 156 9.32 -0.79 17.49
C THR A 156 9.38 0.45 18.40
N ILE A 157 8.64 1.50 18.06
CA ILE A 157 8.67 2.79 18.75
C ILE A 157 7.44 2.97 19.64
N SER A 158 7.63 3.53 20.84
CA SER A 158 6.52 3.92 21.73
C SER A 158 5.77 5.14 21.16
N PRO A 159 4.43 5.24 21.29
CA PRO A 159 3.53 4.29 21.96
C PRO A 159 3.02 3.15 21.05
N PHE A 160 3.48 3.07 19.80
CA PHE A 160 2.93 2.16 18.78
C PHE A 160 3.41 0.71 18.91
N ASN A 161 4.45 0.44 19.71
CA ASN A 161 5.05 -0.88 19.87
C ASN A 161 4.16 -1.91 20.57
N SER A 162 3.07 -1.47 21.21
CA SER A 162 2.05 -2.35 21.80
C SER A 162 0.87 -2.62 20.87
N LEU A 163 0.78 -1.94 19.71
CA LEU A 163 -0.31 -2.15 18.78
C LEU A 163 -0.26 -3.55 18.18
N ARG A 164 -1.42 -4.19 18.14
CA ARG A 164 -1.65 -5.48 17.51
C ARG A 164 -2.10 -5.30 16.08
N GLN A 165 -1.99 -6.35 15.28
CA GLN A 165 -2.46 -6.36 13.89
C GLN A 165 -3.94 -5.95 13.79
N ILE A 166 -4.79 -6.43 14.71
CA ILE A 166 -6.23 -6.10 14.71
C ILE A 166 -6.51 -4.64 15.06
N ASP A 167 -5.61 -3.97 15.78
CA ASP A 167 -5.84 -2.57 16.17
C ASP A 167 -5.81 -1.67 14.92
N GLY A 168 -5.11 -2.07 13.85
CA GLY A 168 -5.16 -1.37 12.56
C GLY A 168 -6.55 -1.36 11.90
N PHE A 169 -7.45 -2.26 12.29
CA PHE A 169 -8.83 -2.29 11.81
C PHE A 169 -9.77 -1.43 12.66
N SER A 170 -9.30 -0.89 13.79
CA SER A 170 -10.12 -0.09 14.69
C SER A 170 -10.52 1.26 14.07
N ASP A 171 -11.39 1.98 14.78
CA ASP A 171 -11.80 3.33 14.40
C ASP A 171 -10.95 4.40 15.09
N ASP A 172 -9.95 4.00 15.87
CA ASP A 172 -9.11 4.93 16.65
C ASP A 172 -8.22 5.78 15.73
N PHE A 173 -7.89 5.26 14.54
CA PHE A 173 -7.08 5.95 13.54
C PHE A 173 -7.93 6.77 12.55
N PHE A 174 -9.25 6.81 12.72
CA PHE A 174 -10.18 7.53 11.85
C PHE A 174 -10.13 9.06 12.05
N GLN A 175 -9.59 9.56 13.17
CA GLN A 175 -9.66 10.99 13.54
C GLN A 175 -8.57 11.89 12.93
N LEU A 176 -7.86 11.45 11.89
CA LEU A 176 -6.73 12.19 11.31
C LEU A 176 -6.95 12.67 9.86
N VAL A 177 -8.19 12.66 9.37
CA VAL A 177 -8.57 13.18 8.05
C VAL A 177 -9.75 14.14 8.13
#